data_AF-A0A839NSC7-F1
#
_entry.id   AF-A0A839NSC7-F1
#
_cell.length_a   1.000
_cell.length_b   1.000
_cell.length_c   1.000
_cell.angle_alpha   90.00
_cell.angle_beta   90.00
_cell.angle_gamma   90.00
#
_symmetry.space_group_name_H-M   'P 1'
#
loop_
_entity.id
_entity.type
_entity.pdbx_description
1 polymer ?
#
loop_
_entity_poly.entity_id
_entity_poly.type
_entity_poly.pdbx_seq_one_letter_code
_entity_poly.pdbx_strand_id
1 'polypeptide(L)'
;MKKLKNLFLLTLLVGATTFSLTGCSDKDDPAPEGGKAKVQYKLIASEGVNISTIVYYSDNSVVTKTGDFGSTWTSEIVTNNEETTMISANAVGPSDQSTLKAQILIDGKVVKENPVSTGKILTTNVSLK
;
A
#
# COMPACT_ATOMS: atom_id res chain seq x y z
N MET A 1 -53.88 -28.78 -18.36
CA MET A 1 -53.33 -28.30 -19.67
C MET A 1 -52.23 -27.30 -19.33
N LYS A 2 -51.01 -27.26 -19.90
CA LYS A 2 -50.32 -28.02 -20.97
C LYS A 2 -48.92 -28.39 -20.41
N LYS A 3 -48.60 -29.67 -20.21
CA LYS A 3 -47.74 -30.49 -21.09
C LYS A 3 -46.31 -29.93 -21.32
N LEU A 4 -45.41 -30.40 -20.46
CA LEU A 4 -43.97 -30.60 -20.63
C LEU A 4 -43.54 -30.93 -22.08
N LYS A 5 -42.42 -30.38 -22.56
CA LYS A 5 -41.71 -30.89 -23.75
C LYS A 5 -40.23 -30.45 -23.79
N ASN A 6 -39.38 -31.36 -24.28
CA ASN A 6 -37.95 -31.24 -24.58
C ASN A 6 -37.02 -30.95 -23.37
N LEU A 7 -36.07 -31.79 -22.95
CA LEU A 7 -35.49 -33.04 -23.49
C LEU A 7 -34.92 -32.91 -24.91
N PHE A 8 -33.59 -32.69 -25.06
CA PHE A 8 -32.64 -33.78 -25.33
C PHE A 8 -31.19 -33.28 -25.60
N LEU A 9 -30.23 -34.17 -25.30
CA LEU A 9 -28.85 -34.29 -25.83
C LEU A 9 -27.87 -33.12 -25.55
N LEU A 10 -26.78 -33.27 -24.79
CA LEU A 10 -25.60 -34.16 -24.91
C LEU A 10 -24.52 -33.62 -25.87
N THR A 11 -23.26 -33.91 -25.54
CA THR A 11 -22.02 -33.90 -26.37
C THR A 11 -21.40 -32.51 -26.69
N LEU A 12 -20.08 -32.30 -26.81
CA LEU A 12 -18.89 -33.20 -26.76
C LEU A 12 -17.58 -32.44 -26.34
N LEU A 13 -16.74 -33.05 -25.48
CA LEU A 13 -15.25 -32.93 -25.34
C LEU A 13 -14.47 -31.58 -25.22
N VAL A 14 -13.52 -31.61 -24.29
CA VAL A 14 -12.07 -31.25 -24.42
C VAL A 14 -11.65 -29.80 -24.67
N GLY A 15 -10.82 -29.31 -23.74
CA GLY A 15 -10.03 -28.08 -23.87
C GLY A 15 -8.91 -28.01 -22.83
N ALA A 16 -8.12 -29.08 -22.69
CA ALA A 16 -6.94 -29.06 -21.81
C ALA A 16 -5.88 -28.12 -22.40
N THR A 17 -5.73 -26.93 -21.82
CA THR A 17 -4.63 -26.01 -22.12
C THR A 17 -3.85 -25.71 -20.84
N THR A 18 -2.77 -26.46 -20.66
CA THR A 18 -1.76 -26.18 -19.64
C THR A 18 -1.05 -24.88 -19.97
N PHE A 19 -1.40 -23.79 -19.28
CA PHE A 19 -0.61 -22.55 -19.31
C PHE A 19 0.66 -22.70 -18.45
N SER A 20 1.61 -23.47 -18.97
CA SER A 20 2.99 -23.45 -18.50
C SER A 20 3.67 -22.18 -19.00
N LEU A 21 3.58 -21.09 -18.23
CA LEU A 21 4.39 -19.89 -18.46
C LEU A 21 5.81 -20.12 -17.92
N THR A 22 6.62 -20.85 -18.70
CA THR A 22 8.07 -20.91 -18.49
C THR A 22 8.73 -19.66 -19.06
N GLY A 23 9.36 -18.88 -18.18
CA GLY A 23 10.52 -18.05 -18.53
C GLY A 23 10.23 -16.67 -19.14
N CYS A 24 10.43 -15.64 -18.33
CA CYS A 24 11.56 -14.74 -18.59
C CYS A 24 12.31 -14.53 -17.27
N SER A 25 13.54 -15.03 -17.21
CA SER A 25 14.52 -14.62 -16.21
C SER A 25 15.03 -13.23 -16.57
N ASP A 26 14.23 -12.22 -16.24
CA ASP A 26 14.71 -10.85 -16.22
C ASP A 26 15.43 -10.58 -14.90
N LYS A 27 16.75 -10.74 -15.00
CA LYS A 27 17.80 -9.93 -14.39
C LYS A 27 17.63 -9.64 -12.89
N ASP A 28 18.65 -10.05 -12.13
CA ASP A 28 19.03 -9.31 -10.93
C ASP A 28 19.30 -7.85 -11.35
N ASP A 29 18.29 -6.99 -11.21
CA ASP A 29 18.51 -5.55 -11.24
C ASP A 29 19.55 -5.29 -10.15
N PRO A 30 20.72 -4.72 -10.49
CA PRO A 30 21.76 -4.49 -9.49
C PRO A 30 21.16 -3.61 -8.40
N ALA A 31 21.23 -4.08 -7.15
CA ALA A 31 20.74 -3.34 -5.99
C ALA A 31 21.25 -1.89 -6.10
N PRO A 32 20.35 -0.89 -6.10
CA PRO A 32 20.62 0.41 -6.69
C PRO A 32 21.89 1.02 -6.12
N GLU A 33 22.88 1.26 -7.00
CA GLU A 33 24.20 1.74 -6.61
C GLU A 33 24.09 3.00 -5.75
N GLY A 34 24.57 2.91 -4.51
CA GLY A 34 24.53 4.00 -3.54
C GLY A 34 23.36 3.95 -2.53
N GLY A 35 22.59 2.86 -2.45
CA GLY A 35 21.63 2.65 -1.35
C GLY A 35 20.46 3.63 -1.38
N LYS A 36 19.92 3.90 -2.57
CA LYS A 36 18.77 4.76 -2.80
C LYS A 36 17.59 3.99 -3.37
N ALA A 37 16.40 4.24 -2.86
CA ALA A 37 15.16 3.62 -3.32
C ALA A 37 14.19 4.65 -3.91
N LYS A 38 13.40 4.22 -4.90
CA LYS A 38 12.17 4.92 -5.32
C LYS A 38 11.05 4.54 -4.37
N VAL A 39 10.58 5.51 -3.61
CA VAL A 39 9.68 5.29 -2.48
C VAL A 39 8.37 6.03 -2.70
N GLN A 40 7.26 5.37 -2.39
CA GLN A 40 5.97 6.01 -2.15
C GLN A 40 5.54 5.73 -0.71
N TYR A 41 4.96 6.74 -0.06
CA TYR A 41 4.41 6.62 1.27
C TYR A 41 2.89 6.59 1.22
N LYS A 42 2.28 5.81 2.11
CA LYS A 42 0.82 5.78 2.27
C LYS A 42 0.43 5.75 3.74
N LEU A 43 -0.55 6.58 4.09
CA LEU A 43 -1.20 6.59 5.39
C LEU A 43 -2.62 6.09 5.23
N ILE A 44 -3.04 5.21 6.15
CA ILE A 44 -4.37 4.61 6.16
C ILE A 44 -4.89 4.68 7.60
N ALA A 45 -6.00 5.38 7.78
CA ALA A 45 -6.72 5.47 9.04
C ALA A 45 -8.15 4.93 8.90
N SER A 46 -8.80 4.67 10.03
CA SER A 46 -10.22 4.32 10.05
C SER A 46 -11.11 5.48 9.57
N GLU A 47 -12.35 5.17 9.21
CA GLU A 47 -13.36 6.18 8.88
C GLU A 47 -13.52 7.24 9.99
N GLY A 48 -13.75 8.49 9.58
CA GLY A 48 -13.90 9.64 10.48
C GLY A 48 -12.59 10.15 11.11
N VAL A 49 -11.45 9.48 10.91
CA VAL A 49 -10.14 10.00 11.34
C VAL A 49 -9.68 11.09 10.38
N ASN A 50 -9.17 12.19 10.95
CA ASN A 50 -8.47 13.25 10.23
C ASN A 50 -6.97 13.15 10.52
N ILE A 51 -6.17 12.83 9.50
CA ILE A 51 -4.71 12.96 9.51
C ILE A 51 -4.37 14.44 9.37
N SER A 52 -3.69 15.00 10.39
CA SER A 52 -3.49 16.46 10.51
C SER A 52 -2.05 16.91 10.37
N THR A 53 -1.08 16.03 10.61
CA THR A 53 0.35 16.29 10.43
C THR A 53 1.03 15.08 9.79
N ILE A 54 1.89 15.32 8.81
CA ILE A 54 2.68 14.30 8.12
C ILE A 54 4.12 14.81 8.01
N VAL A 55 5.10 14.00 8.41
CA VAL A 55 6.53 14.28 8.25
C VAL A 55 7.18 13.11 7.51
N TYR A 56 7.81 13.36 6.37
CA TYR A 56 8.41 12.31 5.54
C TYR A 56 9.65 12.82 4.82
N TYR A 57 10.51 11.92 4.36
CA TYR A 57 11.64 12.28 3.49
C TYR A 57 11.19 12.38 2.03
N SER A 58 11.54 13.47 1.37
CA SER A 58 11.37 13.68 -0.08
C SER A 58 12.71 14.10 -0.65
N ASP A 59 13.22 13.31 -1.60
CA ASP A 59 14.50 13.53 -2.27
C ASP A 59 15.65 13.88 -1.31
N ASN A 60 15.73 13.12 -0.21
CA ASN A 60 16.72 13.21 0.87
C ASN A 60 16.58 14.43 1.79
N SER A 61 15.48 15.17 1.70
CA SER A 61 15.13 16.29 2.59
C SER A 61 13.87 15.99 3.41
N VAL A 62 13.77 16.51 4.63
CA VAL A 62 12.55 16.37 5.45
C VAL A 62 11.48 17.34 4.97
N VAL A 63 10.29 16.81 4.67
CA VAL A 63 9.09 17.57 4.33
C VAL A 63 8.05 17.41 5.45
N THR A 64 7.48 18.53 5.88
CA THR A 64 6.36 18.56 6.83
C THR A 64 5.13 19.12 6.13
N LYS A 65 3.99 18.44 6.29
CA LYS A 65 2.67 18.88 5.83
C LYS A 65 1.72 18.93 7.01
N THR A 66 0.98 20.02 7.16
CA THR A 66 -0.09 20.19 8.15
C THR A 66 -1.38 20.61 7.44
N GLY A 67 -2.54 20.17 7.94
CA GLY A 67 -3.83 20.45 7.32
C GLY A 67 -4.92 19.48 7.74
N ASP A 68 -5.85 19.22 6.82
CA ASP A 68 -6.81 18.11 6.89
C ASP A 68 -6.56 17.23 5.67
N PHE A 69 -6.08 16.01 5.90
CA PHE A 69 -5.79 15.03 4.85
C PHE A 69 -6.82 13.87 4.85
N GLY A 70 -7.92 14.00 5.59
CA GLY A 70 -8.90 12.94 5.79
C GLY A 70 -8.30 11.65 6.38
N SER A 71 -8.90 10.51 6.04
CA SER A 71 -8.48 9.20 6.57
C SER A 71 -7.42 8.48 5.73
N THR A 72 -7.09 8.97 4.52
CA THR A 72 -6.06 8.36 3.67
C THR A 72 -5.24 9.41 2.95
N TRP A 73 -3.92 9.26 3.00
CA TRP A 73 -2.98 10.09 2.25
C TRP A 73 -1.96 9.23 1.51
N THR A 74 -1.54 9.64 0.32
CA THR A 74 -0.51 8.96 -0.48
C THR A 74 0.42 10.01 -1.07
N SER A 75 1.74 9.78 -1.04
CA SER A 75 2.73 10.68 -1.63
C SER A 75 2.87 10.48 -3.15
N GLU A 76 3.57 11.42 -3.80
CA GLU A 76 4.27 11.13 -5.05
C GLU A 76 5.39 10.10 -4.84
N ILE A 77 5.96 9.57 -5.93
CA ILE A 77 7.15 8.71 -5.87
C ILE A 77 8.40 9.60 -5.78
N VAL A 78 9.21 9.41 -4.75
CA VAL A 78 10.41 10.21 -4.43
C VAL A 78 11.67 9.32 -4.40
N THR A 79 12.87 9.89 -4.51
CA THR A 79 14.13 9.11 -4.50
C THR A 79 14.98 9.40 -3.26
N ASN A 80 14.92 8.51 -2.27
CA ASN A 80 15.57 8.69 -0.97
C ASN A 80 16.68 7.65 -0.72
N ASN A 81 17.70 8.04 0.06
CA ASN A 81 18.63 7.11 0.70
C ASN A 81 17.85 6.19 1.65
N GLU A 82 18.07 4.88 1.56
CA GLU A 82 17.32 3.88 2.33
C GLU A 82 17.50 4.07 3.85
N GLU A 83 18.72 4.37 4.29
CA GLU A 83 19.10 4.55 5.71
C GLU A 83 18.35 5.70 6.41
N THR A 84 17.87 6.69 5.66
CA THR A 84 17.11 7.85 6.19
C THR A 84 15.64 7.84 5.76
N THR A 85 15.20 6.85 4.99
CA THR A 85 13.83 6.79 4.47
C THR A 85 12.85 6.49 5.60
N MET A 86 12.06 7.49 5.99
CA MET A 86 11.01 7.34 7.00
C MET A 86 9.78 8.20 6.73
N ILE A 87 8.66 7.84 7.34
CA ILE A 87 7.46 8.67 7.48
C ILE A 87 6.90 8.55 8.90
N SER A 88 6.42 9.67 9.44
CA SER A 88 5.56 9.73 10.62
C SER A 88 4.33 10.59 10.34
N ALA A 89 3.27 10.36 11.12
CA ALA A 89 2.05 11.16 11.03
C ALA A 89 1.27 11.17 12.34
N ASN A 90 0.50 12.25 12.54
CA ASN A 90 -0.47 12.39 13.61
C ASN A 90 -1.88 12.53 13.04
N ALA A 91 -2.85 11.98 13.76
CA ALA A 91 -4.24 12.05 13.40
C ALA A 91 -5.15 12.10 14.65
N VAL A 92 -6.38 12.58 14.47
CA VAL A 92 -7.42 12.57 15.50
C VAL A 92 -8.63 11.78 15.00
N GLY A 93 -9.07 10.81 15.80
CA GLY A 93 -10.22 9.97 15.51
C GLY A 93 -11.46 10.32 16.32
N PRO A 94 -12.65 9.84 15.90
CA PRO A 94 -13.90 10.05 16.63
C PRO A 94 -13.98 9.27 17.96
N SER A 95 -13.25 8.16 18.10
CA SER A 95 -13.33 7.27 19.28
C SER A 95 -12.00 6.57 19.60
N ASP A 96 -11.94 5.88 20.75
CA ASP A 96 -10.78 5.05 21.12
C ASP A 96 -10.62 3.78 20.28
N GLN A 97 -11.57 3.46 19.39
CA GLN A 97 -11.46 2.38 18.39
C GLN A 97 -10.93 2.87 17.03
N SER A 98 -10.62 4.16 16.91
CA SER A 98 -10.07 4.72 15.68
C SER A 98 -8.64 4.20 15.46
N THR A 99 -8.22 4.03 14.20
CA THR A 99 -6.91 3.43 13.88
C THR A 99 -6.11 4.28 12.89
N LEU A 100 -4.78 4.12 12.92
CA LEU A 100 -3.83 4.71 11.96
C LEU A 100 -2.65 3.77 11.71
N LYS A 101 -2.27 3.61 10.43
CA LYS A 101 -1.01 2.99 10.02
C LYS A 101 -0.36 3.72 8.84
N ALA A 102 0.95 3.52 8.71
CA ALA A 102 1.80 4.02 7.65
C ALA A 102 2.44 2.84 6.90
N GLN A 103 2.60 3.00 5.60
CA GLN A 103 3.25 2.05 4.69
C GLN A 103 4.35 2.77 3.91
N ILE A 104 5.46 2.07 3.71
CA ILE A 104 6.50 2.43 2.74
C ILE A 104 6.37 1.42 1.59
N LEU A 105 6.27 1.95 0.37
CA LEU A 105 6.12 1.18 -0.85
C LEU A 105 7.32 1.40 -1.78
N ILE A 106 7.78 0.32 -2.41
CA ILE A 106 8.74 0.34 -3.52
C ILE A 106 8.09 -0.41 -4.68
N ASP A 107 8.11 0.16 -5.88
CA ASP A 107 7.47 -0.38 -7.10
C ASP A 107 6.01 -0.82 -6.88
N GLY A 108 5.26 -0.03 -6.11
CA GLY A 108 3.85 -0.27 -5.77
C GLY A 108 3.60 -1.39 -4.74
N LYS A 109 4.64 -2.05 -4.23
CA LYS A 109 4.55 -3.12 -3.22
C LYS A 109 4.89 -2.56 -1.83
N VAL A 110 4.09 -2.91 -0.82
CA VAL A 110 4.39 -2.56 0.58
C VAL A 110 5.61 -3.35 1.05
N VAL A 111 6.70 -2.64 1.39
CA VAL A 111 7.95 -3.23 1.90
C VAL A 111 8.11 -3.05 3.42
N LYS A 112 7.47 -2.04 4.00
CA LYS A 112 7.33 -1.84 5.45
C LYS A 112 5.96 -1.31 5.79
N GLU A 113 5.45 -1.73 6.94
CA GLU A 113 4.24 -1.24 7.59
C GLU A 113 4.48 -1.25 9.11
N ASN A 114 4.00 -0.23 9.85
CA ASN A 114 4.06 -0.25 11.31
C ASN A 114 2.87 -1.01 11.93
N PRO A 115 3.01 -1.54 13.16
CA PRO A 115 1.87 -2.01 13.94
C PRO A 115 0.81 -0.92 14.08
N VAL A 116 -0.46 -1.27 13.85
CA VAL A 116 -1.59 -0.33 13.87
C VAL A 116 -1.65 0.43 15.19
N SER A 117 -1.67 1.77 15.09
CA SER A 117 -1.98 2.67 16.21
C SER A 117 -3.48 2.70 16.42
N THR A 118 -3.95 2.63 17.67
CA THR A 118 -5.37 2.62 18.02
C THR A 118 -5.62 3.61 19.16
N GLY A 119 -6.69 4.39 19.07
CA GLY A 119 -7.07 5.38 20.07
C GLY A 119 -7.64 6.66 19.46
N LYS A 120 -8.09 7.60 20.31
CA LYS A 120 -8.61 8.89 19.85
C LYS A 120 -7.53 9.84 19.31
N ILE A 121 -6.34 9.81 19.90
CA ILE A 121 -5.16 10.53 19.42
C ILE A 121 -4.20 9.50 18.85
N LEU A 122 -3.84 9.66 17.58
CA LEU A 122 -3.12 8.66 16.81
C LEU A 122 -1.75 9.20 16.42
N THR A 123 -0.75 8.32 16.49
CA THR A 123 0.60 8.57 16.01
C THR A 123 1.14 7.33 15.31
N THR A 124 1.88 7.52 14.23
CA THR A 124 2.57 6.47 13.50
C THR A 124 3.98 6.92 13.12
N ASN A 125 4.91 5.98 13.06
CA ASN A 125 6.25 6.16 12.54
C ASN A 125 6.76 4.84 11.93
N VAL A 126 7.34 4.90 10.74
CA VAL A 126 7.98 3.76 10.08
C VAL A 126 9.22 4.19 9.30
N SER A 127 10.28 3.39 9.39
CA SER A 127 11.55 3.54 8.67
C SER A 127 11.74 2.37 7.69
N LEU A 128 12.43 2.61 6.57
CA LEU A 128 12.72 1.58 5.58
C LEU A 128 13.78 0.57 6.06
N LYS A 129 14.71 1.01 6.89
CA LYS A 129 15.65 0.15 7.63
C LYS A 129 15.38 0.27 9.12
#